data_AF-A0A2E0UUX0-F1
#
_entry.id   AF-A0A2E0UUX0-F1
#
_cell.length_a   1.000
_cell.length_b   1.000
_cell.length_c   1.000
_cell.angle_alpha   90.00
_cell.angle_beta   90.00
_cell.angle_gamma   90.00
#
_symmetry.space_group_name_H-M   'P 1'
#
loop_
_entity.id
_entity.type
_entity.pdbx_description
1 polymer ?
#
loop_
_entity_poly.entity_id
_entity_poly.type
_entity_poly.pdbx_seq_one_letter_code
_entity_poly.pdbx_strand_id
1 'polypeptide(L)'
;MSSRLLAALRDFINQEQDTQNKQVIELWNQPIVQRVMSGEAINDITILSVSPYQARLSFRQNFSKFRPNDNLRLSFDAPNSGFSVPCVLEAEEGDELIVSPGFRSSFNTLTEGNGTPSTVTRWMFVLFCWVCWRRRGKTRND
;
A
#
# COMPACT_ATOMS: atom_id res chain seq x y z
N MET A 1 20.93 32.23 -14.42
CA MET A 1 20.77 31.84 -13.01
C MET A 1 19.71 30.75 -12.77
N SER A 2 18.72 30.57 -13.64
CA SER A 2 17.68 29.52 -13.53
C SER A 2 18.20 28.06 -13.55
N SER A 3 19.28 27.76 -14.30
CA SER A 3 19.73 26.36 -14.46
C SER A 3 20.33 25.72 -13.21
N ARG A 4 21.03 26.49 -12.35
CA ARG A 4 21.61 25.96 -11.10
C ARG A 4 20.55 25.66 -10.06
N LEU A 5 19.51 26.50 -9.98
CA LEU A 5 18.37 26.27 -9.10
C LEU A 5 17.56 25.04 -9.56
N LEU A 6 17.30 24.92 -10.87
CA LEU A 6 16.63 23.75 -11.44
C LEU A 6 17.40 22.46 -11.20
N ALA A 7 18.74 22.48 -11.33
CA ALA A 7 19.58 21.33 -11.02
C ALA A 7 19.48 20.95 -9.53
N ALA A 8 19.63 21.92 -8.63
CA ALA A 8 19.54 21.68 -7.19
C ALA A 8 18.16 21.15 -6.75
N LEU A 9 17.07 21.66 -7.35
CA LEU A 9 15.71 21.15 -7.08
C LEU A 9 15.54 19.71 -7.57
N ARG A 10 16.06 19.40 -8.75
CA ARG A 10 16.03 18.04 -9.30
C ARG A 10 16.82 17.08 -8.41
N ASP A 11 18.00 17.47 -7.96
CA ASP A 11 18.84 16.64 -7.09
C ASP A 11 18.17 16.43 -5.73
N PHE A 12 17.54 17.46 -5.18
CA PHE A 12 16.75 17.34 -3.95
C PHE A 12 15.58 16.37 -4.11
N ILE A 13 14.80 16.49 -5.20
CA ILE A 13 13.67 15.58 -5.50
C ILE A 13 14.17 14.14 -5.63
N ASN A 14 15.25 13.92 -6.37
CA ASN A 14 15.83 12.59 -6.55
C ASN A 14 16.30 12.00 -5.22
N GLN A 15 16.96 12.80 -4.38
CA GLN A 15 17.46 12.35 -3.09
C GLN A 15 16.33 12.01 -2.10
N GLU A 16 15.26 12.80 -2.08
CA GLU A 16 14.04 12.50 -1.32
C GLU A 16 13.40 11.19 -1.81
N GLN A 17 13.27 11.03 -3.13
CA GLN A 17 12.72 9.84 -3.73
C GLN A 17 13.56 8.59 -3.43
N ASP A 18 14.89 8.68 -3.50
CA ASP A 18 15.79 7.58 -3.18
C ASP A 18 15.71 7.19 -1.70
N THR A 19 15.60 8.18 -0.81
CA THR A 19 15.45 7.94 0.64
C THR A 19 14.14 7.22 0.93
N GLN A 20 13.07 7.58 0.26
CA GLN A 20 11.76 6.93 0.42
C GLN A 20 11.76 5.52 -0.15
N ASN A 21 12.39 5.31 -1.31
CA ASN A 21 12.54 3.99 -1.89
C ASN A 21 13.26 3.04 -0.91
N LYS A 22 14.31 3.52 -0.23
CA LYS A 22 15.01 2.75 0.81
C LYS A 22 14.12 2.41 1.99
N GLN A 23 13.37 3.38 2.52
CA GLN A 23 12.45 3.15 3.64
C GLN A 23 11.35 2.14 3.30
N VAL A 24 10.84 2.19 2.07
CA VAL A 24 9.89 1.21 1.57
C VAL A 24 10.54 -0.18 1.55
N ILE A 25 11.72 -0.31 0.96
CA ILE A 25 12.43 -1.60 0.90
C ILE A 25 12.68 -2.15 2.32
N GLU A 26 13.11 -1.31 3.25
CA GLU A 26 13.31 -1.66 4.65
C GLU A 26 12.01 -2.14 5.31
N LEU A 27 10.91 -1.40 5.15
CA LEU A 27 9.60 -1.81 5.64
C LEU A 27 9.18 -3.14 5.03
N TRP A 28 9.40 -3.35 3.73
CA TRP A 28 9.04 -4.60 3.05
C TRP A 28 9.88 -5.80 3.46
N ASN A 29 11.12 -5.58 3.91
CA ASN A 29 11.98 -6.62 4.45
C ASN A 29 11.59 -7.03 5.87
N GLN A 30 10.69 -6.28 6.54
CA GLN A 30 10.16 -6.69 7.84
C GLN A 30 9.17 -7.86 7.70
N PRO A 31 9.07 -8.74 8.71
CA PRO A 31 8.04 -9.77 8.76
C PRO A 31 6.62 -9.18 8.64
N ILE A 32 5.72 -9.87 7.93
CA ILE A 32 4.32 -9.43 7.76
C ILE A 32 3.62 -9.13 9.08
N VAL A 33 3.86 -9.96 10.11
CA VAL A 33 3.30 -9.75 11.45
C VAL A 33 3.72 -8.41 12.04
N GLN A 34 4.98 -8.01 11.89
CA GLN A 34 5.45 -6.71 12.41
C GLN A 34 4.82 -5.53 11.68
N ARG A 35 4.64 -5.66 10.35
CA ARG A 35 3.99 -4.63 9.52
C ARG A 35 2.50 -4.46 9.85
N VAL A 36 1.80 -5.57 10.11
CA VAL A 36 0.40 -5.52 10.53
C VAL A 36 0.27 -4.87 11.91
N MET A 37 1.12 -5.26 12.86
CA MET A 37 1.10 -4.70 14.22
C MET A 37 1.47 -3.21 14.26
N SER A 38 2.31 -2.72 13.34
CA SER A 38 2.64 -1.30 13.22
C SER A 38 1.57 -0.48 12.47
N GLY A 39 0.54 -1.16 11.94
CA GLY A 39 -0.54 -0.59 11.15
C GLY A 39 -0.12 -0.16 9.75
N GLU A 40 0.99 -0.71 9.25
CA GLU A 40 1.55 -0.43 7.91
C GLU A 40 1.11 -1.46 6.86
N ALA A 41 0.47 -2.55 7.30
CA ALA A 41 -0.07 -3.60 6.44
C ALA A 41 -1.36 -4.23 6.98
N ILE A 42 -2.07 -4.91 6.09
CA ILE A 42 -3.19 -5.81 6.39
C ILE A 42 -2.83 -7.17 5.79
N ASN A 43 -3.09 -8.25 6.52
CA ASN A 43 -2.89 -9.63 6.07
C ASN A 43 -4.23 -10.34 5.86
N ASP A 44 -4.15 -11.56 5.32
CA ASP A 44 -5.31 -12.47 5.14
C ASP A 44 -6.46 -11.83 4.36
N ILE A 45 -6.11 -11.05 3.34
CA ILE A 45 -7.07 -10.37 2.48
C ILE A 45 -7.59 -11.32 1.41
N THR A 46 -8.91 -11.37 1.24
CA THR A 46 -9.55 -12.16 0.19
C THR A 46 -10.21 -11.23 -0.82
N ILE A 47 -10.03 -11.54 -2.11
CA ILE A 47 -10.68 -10.78 -3.18
C ILE A 47 -12.12 -11.30 -3.32
N LEU A 48 -13.10 -10.48 -2.95
CA LEU A 48 -14.52 -10.82 -3.03
C LEU A 48 -15.05 -10.64 -4.45
N SER A 49 -14.73 -9.51 -5.08
CA SER A 49 -15.13 -9.23 -6.46
C SER A 49 -14.14 -8.31 -7.16
N VAL A 50 -14.03 -8.49 -8.47
CA VAL A 50 -13.16 -7.68 -9.32
C VAL A 50 -13.94 -7.12 -10.51
N SER A 51 -13.86 -5.80 -10.67
CA SER A 51 -14.27 -5.10 -11.88
C SER A 51 -13.10 -4.29 -12.44
N PRO A 52 -13.18 -3.81 -13.69
CA PRO A 52 -12.09 -3.04 -14.31
C PRO A 52 -11.71 -1.76 -13.53
N TYR A 53 -12.64 -1.19 -12.76
CA TYR A 53 -12.47 0.09 -12.08
C TYR A 53 -12.50 -0.01 -10.55
N GLN A 54 -12.85 -1.17 -10.01
CA GLN A 54 -13.03 -1.36 -8.58
C GLN A 54 -12.86 -2.84 -8.20
N ALA A 55 -12.18 -3.11 -7.10
CA ALA A 55 -12.17 -4.41 -6.46
C ALA A 55 -12.68 -4.29 -5.02
N ARG A 56 -13.38 -5.32 -4.56
CA ARG A 56 -13.82 -5.46 -3.17
C ARG A 56 -13.01 -6.55 -2.50
N LEU A 57 -12.49 -6.23 -1.33
CA LEU A 57 -11.56 -7.09 -0.60
C LEU A 57 -12.10 -7.27 0.81
N SER A 58 -12.20 -8.50 1.29
CA SER A 58 -12.46 -8.74 2.71
C SER A 58 -11.15 -8.93 3.46
N PHE A 59 -11.13 -8.54 4.73
CA PHE A 59 -10.03 -8.80 5.63
C PHE A 59 -10.58 -9.40 6.92
N ARG A 60 -9.75 -10.14 7.65
CA ARG A 60 -10.15 -10.70 8.95
C ARG A 60 -10.09 -9.66 10.07
N GLN A 61 -9.03 -8.86 10.08
CA GLN A 61 -8.79 -7.81 11.07
C GLN A 61 -8.05 -6.65 10.41
N ASN A 62 -8.49 -5.43 10.70
CA ASN A 62 -7.82 -4.22 10.25
C ASN A 62 -7.24 -3.45 11.43
N PHE A 63 -5.92 -3.53 11.60
CA PHE A 63 -5.14 -2.67 12.50
C PHE A 63 -4.43 -1.53 11.75
N SER A 64 -4.68 -1.42 10.44
CA SER A 64 -4.04 -0.43 9.60
C SER A 64 -4.53 0.98 9.94
N LYS A 65 -3.72 1.96 9.56
CA LYS A 65 -4.08 3.39 9.67
C LYS A 65 -4.48 3.97 8.31
N PHE A 66 -4.95 3.12 7.40
CA PHE A 66 -5.28 3.50 6.04
C PHE A 66 -6.51 4.40 6.01
N ARG A 67 -6.52 5.30 5.03
CA ARG A 67 -7.60 6.25 4.82
C ARG A 67 -8.03 6.23 3.36
N PRO A 68 -9.28 6.59 3.06
CA PRO A 68 -9.68 6.90 1.70
C PRO A 68 -8.67 7.82 1.01
N ASN A 69 -8.36 7.50 -0.24
CA ASN A 69 -7.33 8.07 -1.12
C ASN A 69 -5.87 7.69 -0.82
N ASP A 70 -5.61 6.80 0.13
CA ASP A 70 -4.25 6.27 0.30
C ASP A 70 -3.89 5.36 -0.88
N ASN A 71 -2.68 5.56 -1.42
CA ASN A 71 -2.11 4.65 -2.40
C ASN A 71 -1.59 3.42 -1.68
N LEU A 72 -2.08 2.27 -2.10
CA LEU A 72 -1.72 0.98 -1.56
C LEU A 72 -1.13 0.10 -2.66
N ARG A 73 -0.44 -0.96 -2.25
CA ARG A 73 0.06 -2.00 -3.15
C ARG A 73 -0.39 -3.35 -2.67
N LEU A 74 -1.14 -4.04 -3.51
CA LEU A 74 -1.59 -5.42 -3.30
C LEU A 74 -0.49 -6.37 -3.76
N SER A 75 0.14 -7.15 -2.87
CA SER A 75 1.15 -8.15 -3.24
C SER A 75 1.07 -9.43 -2.42
N PHE A 76 1.50 -10.56 -3.00
CA PHE A 76 1.36 -11.88 -2.40
C PHE A 76 2.36 -12.20 -1.29
N ASP A 77 3.61 -11.70 -1.33
CA ASP A 77 4.60 -12.05 -0.28
C ASP A 77 5.89 -11.19 -0.27
N ALA A 78 6.31 -10.55 -1.37
CA ALA A 78 7.59 -9.82 -1.43
C ALA A 78 7.54 -8.60 -2.37
N PRO A 79 8.33 -7.54 -2.12
CA PRO A 79 8.31 -6.32 -2.95
C PRO A 79 8.75 -6.61 -4.39
N ASN A 80 9.53 -7.68 -4.56
CA ASN A 80 10.13 -8.12 -5.83
C ASN A 80 9.55 -9.44 -6.33
N SER A 81 8.44 -9.94 -5.78
CA SER A 81 7.83 -11.21 -6.26
C SER A 81 7.27 -11.11 -7.68
N GLY A 82 7.43 -9.96 -8.36
CA GLY A 82 6.96 -9.69 -9.71
C GLY A 82 5.45 -9.45 -9.77
N PHE A 83 4.69 -9.90 -8.77
CA PHE A 83 3.25 -9.74 -8.70
C PHE A 83 2.86 -8.75 -7.60
N SER A 84 2.74 -7.49 -8.01
CA SER A 84 2.20 -6.43 -7.17
C SER A 84 1.36 -5.48 -7.99
N VAL A 85 0.15 -5.18 -7.51
CA VAL A 85 -0.80 -4.31 -8.20
C VAL A 85 -0.97 -3.03 -7.37
N PRO A 86 -0.61 -1.85 -7.89
CA PRO A 86 -0.88 -0.60 -7.20
C PRO A 86 -2.39 -0.31 -7.25
N CYS A 87 -2.92 0.22 -6.17
CA CYS A 87 -4.34 0.54 -6.01
C CYS A 87 -4.51 1.74 -5.10
N VAL A 88 -5.71 2.30 -5.09
CA VAL A 88 -6.09 3.40 -4.21
C VAL A 88 -7.24 2.92 -3.34
N LEU A 89 -7.17 3.17 -2.04
CA LEU A 89 -8.28 2.90 -1.14
C LEU A 89 -9.39 3.93 -1.39
N GLU A 90 -10.57 3.50 -1.81
CA GLU A 90 -11.72 4.38 -2.01
C GLU A 90 -12.53 4.51 -0.72
N ALA A 91 -12.81 3.38 -0.06
CA ALA A 91 -13.59 3.32 1.15
C ALA A 91 -13.28 2.06 1.96
N GLU A 92 -13.56 2.14 3.26
CA GLU A 92 -13.60 1.01 4.18
C GLU A 92 -15.05 0.89 4.69
N GLU A 93 -15.66 -0.27 4.43
CA GLU A 93 -17.06 -0.55 4.76
C GLU A 93 -17.14 -1.81 5.63
N GLY A 94 -17.15 -1.63 6.96
CA GLY A 94 -17.16 -2.76 7.89
C GLY A 94 -15.88 -3.59 7.79
N ASP A 95 -16.00 -4.83 7.32
CA ASP A 95 -14.88 -5.78 7.15
C ASP A 95 -14.39 -5.85 5.69
N GLU A 96 -14.79 -4.88 4.85
CA GLU A 96 -14.44 -4.79 3.44
C GLU A 96 -13.67 -3.51 3.10
N LEU A 97 -12.73 -3.64 2.16
CA LEU A 97 -12.03 -2.53 1.52
C LEU A 97 -12.47 -2.44 0.07
N ILE A 98 -12.84 -1.25 -0.33
CA ILE A 98 -13.13 -0.90 -1.72
C ILE A 98 -11.90 -0.20 -2.28
N VAL A 99 -11.29 -0.78 -3.30
CA VAL A 99 -10.09 -0.23 -3.94
C VAL A 99 -10.29 0.01 -5.42
N SER A 100 -9.66 1.04 -5.96
CA SER A 100 -9.59 1.33 -7.40
C SER A 100 -8.18 1.09 -7.94
N PRO A 101 -8.00 0.85 -9.25
CA PRO A 101 -6.68 0.67 -9.85
C PRO A 101 -5.83 1.94 -9.69
N GLY A 102 -4.58 1.77 -9.27
CA GLY A 102 -3.62 2.87 -9.24
C GLY A 102 -3.15 3.29 -10.64
N PHE A 103 -2.33 4.33 -10.71
CA PHE A 103 -1.81 4.88 -11.97
C PHE A 103 -1.18 3.80 -12.87
N ARG A 104 -1.68 3.70 -14.12
CA ARG A 104 -1.26 2.72 -15.13
C ARG A 104 -1.34 1.25 -14.68
N SER A 105 -2.30 0.92 -13.82
CA SER A 105 -2.58 -0.46 -13.43
C SER A 105 -3.99 -0.87 -13.82
N SER A 106 -4.22 -2.19 -13.85
CA SER A 106 -5.53 -2.78 -14.07
C SER A 106 -5.69 -3.99 -13.18
N PHE A 107 -6.92 -4.31 -12.81
CA PHE A 107 -7.24 -5.49 -12.01
C PHE A 107 -7.46 -6.75 -12.85
N ASN A 108 -7.13 -6.73 -14.14
CA ASN A 108 -7.30 -7.88 -15.04
C ASN A 108 -6.50 -9.12 -14.61
N THR A 109 -5.47 -8.94 -13.78
CA THR A 109 -4.66 -10.03 -13.24
C THR A 109 -5.17 -10.55 -11.90
N LEU A 110 -6.15 -9.88 -11.29
CA LEU A 110 -6.76 -10.32 -10.04
C LEU A 110 -7.81 -11.38 -10.33
N THR A 111 -7.80 -12.43 -9.52
CA THR A 111 -8.81 -13.49 -9.58
C THR A 111 -9.57 -13.50 -8.27
N GLU A 112 -10.89 -13.61 -8.35
CA GLU A 112 -11.76 -13.71 -7.18
C GLU A 112 -11.39 -14.96 -6.38
N GLY A 113 -11.33 -14.81 -5.05
CA GLY A 113 -11.26 -15.96 -4.16
C GLY A 113 -12.63 -16.63 -4.15
N ASN A 114 -12.70 -17.93 -4.42
CA ASN A 114 -13.96 -18.70 -4.53
C ASN A 114 -14.77 -18.84 -3.22
N GLY A 115 -14.97 -17.77 -2.44
CA GLY A 115 -15.82 -17.73 -1.24
C GLY A 115 -15.39 -18.65 -0.09
N THR A 116 -14.35 -19.47 -0.28
CA THR A 116 -13.80 -20.35 0.75
C THR A 116 -12.58 -19.69 1.38
N PRO A 117 -12.50 -19.58 2.72
CA PRO A 117 -11.35 -19.01 3.42
C PRO A 117 -10.03 -19.81 3.25
N SER A 118 -10.02 -20.83 2.41
CA SER A 118 -8.88 -21.71 2.10
C SER A 118 -8.02 -21.27 0.92
N THR A 119 -8.48 -20.33 0.08
CA THR A 119 -7.59 -19.73 -0.95
C THR A 119 -6.99 -18.47 -0.36
N VAL A 120 -6.10 -18.67 0.62
CA VAL A 120 -5.32 -17.62 1.26
C VAL A 120 -4.40 -17.02 0.19
N THR A 121 -4.94 -16.08 -0.57
CA THR A 121 -4.10 -15.23 -1.39
C THR A 121 -3.62 -14.17 -0.42
N ARG A 122 -2.41 -14.35 0.13
CA ARG A 122 -1.86 -13.49 1.19
C ARG A 122 -1.55 -12.11 0.63
N TRP A 123 -2.57 -11.35 0.28
CA TRP A 123 -2.36 -10.00 -0.18
C TRP A 123 -2.01 -9.15 1.03
N MET A 124 -0.83 -8.56 0.95
CA MET A 124 -0.37 -7.56 1.86
C MET A 124 -0.57 -6.20 1.20
N PHE A 125 -1.16 -5.27 1.95
CA PHE A 125 -1.08 -3.85 1.63
C PHE A 125 0.16 -3.24 2.24
N VAL A 126 0.86 -2.41 1.46
CA VAL A 126 1.84 -1.48 2.02
C VAL A 126 1.46 -0.08 1.58
N LEU A 127 1.41 0.83 2.55
CA LEU A 127 1.18 2.25 2.34
C LEU A 127 2.26 2.82 1.41
N PHE A 128 1.85 3.48 0.34
CA PHE A 128 2.70 4.35 -0.47
C PHE A 128 2.13 5.78 -0.40
N CYS A 129 2.05 6.36 0.80
CA CYS A 129 1.61 7.74 0.97
C CYS A 129 2.71 8.61 1.58
N TRP A 130 3.31 9.43 0.70
CA TRP A 130 4.31 10.51 0.91
C TRP A 130 4.00 11.46 2.08
N VAL A 131 2.75 11.51 2.55
CA VAL A 131 2.24 12.54 3.46
C VAL A 131 1.98 12.02 4.88
N CYS A 132 1.69 10.73 5.07
CA CYS A 132 1.24 10.22 6.37
C CYS A 132 2.37 9.91 7.38
N TRP A 133 3.60 9.65 6.93
CA TRP A 133 4.70 9.37 7.87
C TRP A 133 5.23 10.61 8.59
N ARG A 134 4.96 11.82 8.07
CA ARG A 134 5.37 13.08 8.73
C ARG A 134 4.52 13.45 9.96
N ARG A 135 3.47 12.68 10.29
CA ARG A 135 2.66 12.88 11.51
C ARG A 135 2.93 11.89 12.65
N ARG A 136 3.86 10.93 12.51
CA ARG A 136 4.21 9.98 13.58
C ARG A 136 5.52 10.29 14.33
N GLY A 137 6.00 11.53 14.28
CA GLY A 137 7.26 11.95 14.94
C GLY A 137 7.22 13.28 15.69
N LYS A 138 6.04 13.81 16.05
CA LYS A 138 5.96 15.04 16.86
C LYS A 138 4.78 15.04 17.83
N THR A 139 4.76 14.07 18.72
CA THR A 139 4.29 14.26 20.11
C THR A 139 5.49 14.03 21.01
N ARG A 140 6.40 15.01 20.98
CA ARG A 140 7.27 15.28 22.12
C ARG A 140 6.65 16.52 22.75
N ASN A 141 5.75 16.31 23.69
CA ASN A 141 5.36 17.29 24.69
C ASN A 141 5.32 16.55 26.02
N ASP A 142 6.17 17.06 26.91
CA ASP A 142 6.27 16.87 28.36
C ASP A 142 6.77 15.51 28.88
#